data_AF-A0A945YW36-F1
#
_entry.id   AF-A0A945YW36-F1
#
_cell.length_a   1.000
_cell.length_b   1.000
_cell.length_c   1.000
_cell.angle_alpha   90.00
_cell.angle_beta   90.00
_cell.angle_gamma   90.00
#
_symmetry.space_group_name_H-M   'P 1'
#
loop_
_entity.id
_entity.type
_entity.pdbx_description
1 polymer ?
#
loop_
_entity_poly.entity_id
_entity_poly.type
_entity_poly.pdbx_seq_one_letter_code
_entity_poly.pdbx_strand_id
1 'polypeptide(L)' 'MGDLISSHKTESAAMKKAKKELTFKHTEKEKKSTGLYIWLDDQNHAPVGVIFQKKTDKKGV' A
#
# COMPACT_ATOMS: atom_id res chain seq x y z
N MET A 1 15.61 6.78 0.42
CA MET A 1 15.27 5.42 0.91
C MET A 1 13.96 5.57 1.68
N GLY A 2 12.94 4.76 1.39
CA GLY A 2 11.68 4.79 2.13
C GLY A 2 11.70 3.76 3.24
N ASP A 3 11.22 4.12 4.43
CA ASP A 3 11.13 3.22 5.57
C ASP A 3 9.86 2.37 5.54
N LEU A 4 9.98 1.10 5.93
CA LEU A 4 8.83 0.21 6.10
C LEU A 4 8.11 0.61 7.39
N ILE A 5 6.98 1.30 7.24
CA ILE A 5 6.18 1.78 8.39
C ILE A 5 5.47 0.62 9.10
N SER A 6 4.89 -0.32 8.34
CA SER A 6 4.14 -1.45 8.91
C SER A 6 3.86 -2.56 7.90
N SER A 7 3.71 -3.80 8.39
CA SER A 7 3.31 -4.97 7.60
C SER A 7 2.03 -5.59 8.19
N HIS A 8 1.05 -5.87 7.34
CA HIS A 8 -0.25 -6.40 7.75
C HIS A 8 -0.70 -7.53 6.84
N LYS A 9 -1.53 -8.44 7.38
CA LYS A 9 -2.11 -9.57 6.64
C LYS A 9 -3.27 -9.16 5.71
N THR A 10 -3.90 -8.01 5.95
CA THR A 10 -5.09 -7.57 5.21
C THR A 10 -4.95 -6.14 4.71
N GLU A 11 -5.49 -5.87 3.51
CA GLU A 11 -5.48 -4.54 2.89
C GLU A 11 -6.17 -3.49 3.77
N SER A 12 -7.27 -3.87 4.44
CA SER A 12 -8.01 -2.99 5.35
C SER A 12 -7.17 -2.55 6.57
N ALA A 13 -6.38 -3.45 7.15
CA ALA A 13 -5.51 -3.10 8.27
C ALA A 13 -4.37 -2.16 7.84
N ALA A 14 -3.76 -2.43 6.68
CA ALA A 14 -2.75 -1.56 6.10
C ALA A 14 -3.31 -0.16 5.80
N MET A 15 -4.51 -0.08 5.20
CA MET A 15 -5.17 1.21 4.94
C MET A 15 -5.51 1.96 6.23
N LYS A 16 -5.99 1.28 7.28
CA LYS A 16 -6.29 1.93 8.56
C LYS A 16 -5.04 2.50 9.22
N LYS A 17 -3.92 1.78 9.20
CA LYS A 17 -2.63 2.26 9.73
C LYS A 17 -2.10 3.42 8.89
N ALA A 18 -2.14 3.29 7.56
CA ALA A 18 -1.78 4.36 6.66
C ALA A 18 -2.59 5.64 6.94
N LYS A 19 -3.92 5.56 7.12
CA LYS A 19 -4.75 6.73 7.45
C LYS A 19 -4.42 7.38 8.79
N LYS A 20 -3.87 6.61 9.72
CA LYS A 20 -3.48 7.11 11.05
C LYS A 20 -2.11 7.76 11.05
N GLU A 21 -1.17 7.23 10.27
CA GLU A 21 0.24 7.67 10.31
C GLU A 21 0.63 8.55 9.13
N LEU A 22 -0.11 8.48 8.03
CA LEU A 22 0.12 9.28 6.82
C LEU A 22 -1.13 10.11 6.54
N THR A 23 -0.93 11.41 6.29
CA THR A 23 -1.99 12.29 5.80
C THR A 23 -2.03 12.22 4.29
N PHE A 24 -2.70 11.19 3.74
CA PHE A 24 -2.94 11.08 2.31
C PHE A 24 -4.39 11.46 1.98
N LYS A 25 -4.59 12.04 0.80
CA LYS A 25 -5.91 12.45 0.30
C LYS A 25 -6.32 11.68 -0.95
N HIS A 26 -5.33 11.25 -1.74
CA HIS A 26 -5.54 10.49 -2.96
C HIS A 26 -4.93 9.10 -2.81
N THR A 27 -5.55 8.13 -3.48
CA THR A 27 -5.04 6.77 -3.53
C THR A 27 -5.17 6.22 -4.93
N GLU A 28 -4.07 5.71 -5.48
CA GLU A 28 -4.07 5.07 -6.80
C GLU A 28 -3.77 3.59 -6.65
N LYS A 29 -4.63 2.74 -7.22
CA LYS A 29 -4.48 1.28 -7.15
C LYS A 29 -3.94 0.76 -8.47
N GLU A 30 -2.77 0.14 -8.43
CA GLU A 30 -2.09 -0.43 -9.58
C GLU A 30 -1.93 -1.94 -9.39
N LYS A 31 -2.59 -2.73 -10.25
CA LYS A 31 -2.45 -4.19 -10.25
C LYS A 31 -1.28 -4.58 -11.14
N LYS A 32 -0.25 -5.18 -10.55
CA LYS A 32 0.88 -5.79 -11.28
C LYS A 32 0.81 -7.31 -11.22
N SER A 33 1.69 -7.95 -11.99
CA SER A 33 1.92 -9.39 -11.94
C SER A 33 2.37 -9.84 -10.54
N THR A 34 3.24 -9.07 -9.89
CA THR A 34 3.79 -9.35 -8.55
C THR A 34 2.78 -9.16 -7.40
N GLY A 35 1.75 -8.33 -7.59
CA GLY A 35 0.89 -7.91 -6.49
C GLY A 35 -0.01 -6.72 -6.82
N LEU A 36 -0.71 -6.23 -5.80
CA LEU A 36 -1.44 -4.97 -5.83
C LEU A 36 -0.58 -3.90 -5.15
N TYR A 37 -0.36 -2.79 -5.84
CA TYR A 37 0.26 -1.59 -5.30
C TYR A 37 -0.83 -0.56 -5.08
N ILE A 38 -0.82 0.09 -3.93
CA ILE A 38 -1.71 1.20 -3.61
C ILE A 38 -0.82 2.37 -3.26
N TRP A 39 -0.70 3.30 -4.19
CA TRP A 39 0.01 4.56 -4.00
C TRP A 39 -0.87 5.50 -3.16
N LEU A 40 -0.25 6.18 -2.22
CA LEU A 40 -0.88 7.12 -1.31
C LEU A 40 -0.27 8.48 -1.59
N ASP A 41 -1.10 9.42 -2.03
CA ASP A 41 -0.65 10.77 -2.32
C ASP A 41 -1.34 11.79 -1.42
N ASP A 42 -0.59 12.82 -1.09
CA ASP A 42 -1.06 14.02 -0.42
C ASP A 42 -1.95 14.86 -1.36
N GLN A 43 -2.57 15.89 -0.80
CA GLN A 43 -3.42 16.88 -1.46
C GLN A 43 -2.74 17.61 -2.64
N ASN A 44 -1.40 17.66 -2.72
CA ASN A 44 -0.65 18.18 -3.86
C ASN A 44 -0.23 17.11 -4.88
N HIS A 45 -0.84 15.91 -4.84
CA HIS A 45 -0.38 14.74 -5.63
C HIS A 45 1.09 14.35 -5.35
N ALA A 46 1.60 14.69 -4.16
CA ALA A 46 2.92 14.29 -3.73
C ALA A 46 2.86 12.86 -3.16
N PRO A 47 3.72 11.93 -3.61
CA PRO A 47 3.73 10.57 -3.09
C PRO A 47 4.20 10.54 -1.65
N VAL A 48 3.32 10.14 -0.72
CA VAL A 48 3.62 10.04 0.72
C VAL A 48 3.82 8.61 1.17
N GLY A 49 3.36 7.62 0.41
CA GLY A 49 3.59 6.22 0.73
C GLY A 49 3.08 5.25 -0.32
N VAL A 50 3.45 3.99 -0.15
CA VAL A 50 2.96 2.89 -0.99
C VAL A 50 2.61 1.69 -0.12
N ILE A 51 1.41 1.14 -0.30
CA ILE A 51 1.02 -0.15 0.28
C ILE A 51 1.21 -1.20 -0.81
N PHE A 52 2.07 -2.17 -0.54
CA PHE A 52 2.26 -3.32 -1.42
C PHE A 52 1.59 -4.56 -0.82
N GLN A 53 0.65 -5.13 -1.55
CA GLN A 53 0.09 -6.44 -1.29
C GLN A 53 0.67 -7.43 -2.29
N LYS A 54 1.57 -8.29 -1.79
CA LYS A 54 2.12 -9.39 -2.58
C LYS A 54 1.01 -10.35 -2.99
N LYS A 55 0.92 -10.70 -4.27
CA LYS A 55 0.14 -11.86 -4.68
C LYS A 55 0.89 -13.10 -4.20
N THR A 56 0.28 -13.85 -3.30
CA THR A 56 0.73 -15.22 -3.04
C THR A 56 0.34 -16.03 -4.26
N ASP A 57 1.30 -16.26 -5.15
CA ASP A 57 1.20 -17.34 -6.11
C ASP A 57 1.03 -18.62 -5.27
N LYS A 58 -0.15 -19.22 -5.30
CA LYS A 58 -0.33 -20.57 -4.75
C LYS A 58 0.42 -21.51 -5.68
N LYS A 59 1.75 -21.55 -5.52
CA LYS A 59 2.53 -22.67 -6.02
C LYS A 59 2.14 -23.84 -5.14
N GLY A 60 1.34 -24.73 -5.73
CA GLY A 60 0.79 -25.91 -5.08
C GLY A 60 1.85 -26.69 -4.31
N VAL A 61 1.46 -27.13 -3.13
CA VAL A 61 2.02 -28.28 -2.44
C VAL A 61 0.84 -29.20 -2.15
#